data_AF-G5A4N5-F1
#
_entry.id   AF-G5A4N5-F1
#
_cell.length_a   1.000
_cell.length_b   1.000
_cell.length_c   1.000
_cell.angle_alpha   90.00
_cell.angle_beta   90.00
_cell.angle_gamma   90.00
#
_symmetry.space_group_name_H-M   'P 1'
#
loop_
_entity.id
_entity.type
_entity.pdbx_description
1 polymer ?
#
loop_
_entity_poly.entity_id
_entity_poly.type
_entity_poly.pdbx_seq_one_letter_code
_entity_poly.pdbx_strand_id
1 'polypeptide(L)'
;MVEDEVDLQDLVTLNRLDEILVVKSKEDAPEEVVRDLRIARIRQAQDEEAWISGLKKYLVGNIQELAQEEASSYSAIAMDYEVDLNDLLFYCPPTKKKEG
;
A
#
# COMPACT_ATOMS: atom_id res chain seq x y z
N MET A 1 -29.76 5.93 15.45
CA MET A 1 -28.35 6.19 15.77
C MET A 1 -27.73 4.83 16.00
N VAL A 2 -27.09 4.28 14.98
CA VAL A 2 -26.24 3.09 15.10
C VAL A 2 -25.02 3.47 14.26
N GLU A 3 -24.14 4.22 14.90
CA GLU A 3 -22.84 4.56 14.34
C GLU A 3 -21.94 3.32 14.51
N ASP A 4 -21.22 3.01 13.45
CA ASP A 4 -19.92 2.32 13.43
C ASP A 4 -19.88 0.82 13.77
N GLU A 5 -20.32 0.00 12.83
CA GLU A 5 -19.93 -1.42 12.73
C GLU A 5 -19.08 -1.68 11.48
N VAL A 6 -18.23 -0.71 11.07
CA VAL A 6 -17.40 -0.83 9.85
C VAL A 6 -15.89 -0.78 10.10
N ASP A 7 -15.41 -0.44 11.30
CA ASP A 7 -13.98 -0.17 11.52
C ASP A 7 -13.21 -1.20 12.38
N LEU A 8 -13.81 -2.34 12.71
CA LEU A 8 -13.11 -3.41 13.46
C LEU A 8 -12.79 -4.65 12.63
N GLN A 9 -13.33 -4.77 11.41
CA GLN A 9 -13.09 -5.92 10.55
C GLN A 9 -11.68 -5.87 9.93
N ASP A 10 -11.10 -4.68 9.73
CA ASP A 10 -9.79 -4.55 9.07
C ASP A 10 -8.62 -4.99 9.97
N LEU A 11 -8.69 -4.74 11.28
CA LEU A 11 -7.65 -5.17 12.23
C LEU A 11 -7.73 -6.67 12.54
N VAL A 12 -8.93 -7.26 12.49
CA VAL A 12 -9.15 -8.70 12.67
C VAL A 12 -8.67 -9.50 11.44
N THR A 13 -8.59 -8.87 10.27
CA THR A 13 -8.17 -9.54 9.03
C THR A 13 -6.64 -9.71 8.94
N LEU A 14 -5.86 -8.81 9.55
CA LEU A 14 -4.39 -8.96 9.65
C LEU A 14 -3.98 -10.05 10.66
N ASN A 15 -4.77 -10.27 11.70
CA ASN A 15 -4.48 -11.31 12.70
C ASN A 15 -4.85 -12.73 12.23
N ARG A 16 -5.67 -12.88 11.17
CA ARG A 16 -5.97 -14.17 10.53
C ARG A 16 -4.96 -14.58 9.45
N LEU A 17 -3.83 -13.88 9.32
CA LEU A 17 -2.71 -14.34 8.49
C LEU A 17 -2.01 -15.58 9.05
N ASP A 18 -2.25 -15.94 10.32
CA ASP A 18 -1.81 -17.23 10.86
C ASP A 18 -2.46 -18.40 10.09
N GLU A 19 -3.74 -18.28 9.70
CA GLU A 19 -4.44 -19.32 8.91
C GLU A 19 -3.95 -19.39 7.44
N ILE A 20 -3.51 -18.27 6.85
CA ILE A 20 -3.07 -18.21 5.45
C ILE A 20 -1.62 -18.71 5.30
N LEU A 21 -0.75 -18.47 6.30
CA LEU A 21 0.65 -18.91 6.26
C LEU A 21 0.86 -20.36 6.71
N VAL A 22 -0.08 -20.96 7.43
CA VAL A 22 -0.03 -22.39 7.81
C VAL A 22 -0.12 -23.31 6.58
N VAL A 23 -0.61 -22.84 5.43
CA VAL A 23 -0.77 -23.68 4.23
C VAL A 23 0.58 -23.99 3.52
N LYS A 24 1.73 -23.42 3.93
CA LYS A 24 3.03 -23.79 3.33
C LYS A 24 4.22 -24.08 4.24
N SER A 25 4.11 -23.97 5.57
CA SER A 25 5.20 -24.41 6.46
C SER A 25 4.68 -24.89 7.80
N LYS A 26 4.18 -26.13 7.78
CA LYS A 26 4.10 -27.08 8.89
C LYS A 26 4.96 -26.72 10.12
N GLU A 27 4.29 -26.30 11.18
CA GLU A 27 4.51 -26.62 12.62
C GLU A 27 5.86 -26.34 13.33
N ASP A 28 6.94 -25.87 12.70
CA ASP A 28 8.28 -25.82 13.35
C ASP A 28 8.99 -24.44 13.40
N ALA A 29 8.35 -23.33 13.01
CA ALA A 29 8.99 -22.01 13.08
C ALA A 29 8.95 -21.44 14.51
N PRO A 30 10.09 -20.98 15.09
CA PRO A 30 10.09 -20.37 16.42
C PRO A 30 9.26 -19.08 16.42
N GLU A 31 8.54 -18.83 17.51
CA GLU A 31 7.61 -17.69 17.68
C GLU A 31 8.27 -16.34 17.37
N GLU A 32 9.56 -16.20 17.68
CA GLU A 32 10.37 -15.03 17.34
C GLU A 32 10.47 -14.78 15.84
N VAL A 33 10.68 -15.81 15.03
CA VAL A 33 10.77 -15.68 13.57
C VAL A 33 9.40 -15.30 13.00
N VAL A 34 8.32 -15.87 13.52
CA VAL A 34 6.95 -15.51 13.10
C VAL A 34 6.65 -14.05 13.45
N ARG A 35 7.02 -13.60 14.64
CA ARG A 35 6.87 -12.21 15.09
C ARG A 35 7.64 -11.24 14.20
N ASP A 36 8.90 -11.54 13.89
CA ASP A 36 9.75 -10.67 13.08
C ASP A 36 9.22 -10.58 11.64
N LEU A 37 8.74 -11.68 11.06
CA LEU A 37 8.07 -11.68 9.76
C LEU A 37 6.80 -10.83 9.76
N ARG A 38 5.98 -10.91 10.82
CA ARG A 38 4.78 -10.08 10.97
C ARG A 38 5.14 -8.60 11.02
N ILE A 39 6.13 -8.23 11.83
CA ILE A 39 6.61 -6.84 11.94
C ILE A 39 7.14 -6.33 10.59
N ALA A 40 7.94 -7.13 9.90
CA ALA A 40 8.48 -6.77 8.60
C ALA A 40 7.37 -6.52 7.57
N ARG A 41 6.34 -7.37 7.53
CA ARG A 41 5.22 -7.20 6.59
C ARG A 41 4.35 -5.99 6.92
N ILE A 42 4.12 -5.71 8.21
CA ILE A 42 3.42 -4.49 8.64
C ILE A 42 4.18 -3.25 8.21
N ARG A 43 5.50 -3.21 8.44
CA ARG A 43 6.34 -2.09 8.00
C ARG A 43 6.28 -1.90 6.49
N GLN A 44 6.39 -2.99 5.73
CA GLN A 44 6.27 -2.92 4.28
C GLN A 44 4.91 -2.38 3.84
N ALA A 45 3.81 -2.82 4.44
CA ALA A 45 2.48 -2.31 4.11
C ALA A 45 2.36 -0.81 4.44
N GLN A 46 2.90 -0.36 5.57
CA GLN A 46 2.94 1.06 5.94
C GLN A 46 3.78 1.89 4.96
N ASP A 47 4.94 1.36 4.53
CA ASP A 47 5.80 2.01 3.55
C ASP A 47 5.10 2.09 2.18
N GLU A 48 4.40 1.03 1.76
CA GLU A 48 3.60 0.98 0.53
C GLU A 48 2.42 1.97 0.58
N GLU A 49 1.70 2.06 1.70
CA GLU A 49 0.62 3.02 1.92
C GLU A 49 1.11 4.48 1.88
N ALA A 50 2.24 4.75 2.54
CA ALA A 50 2.88 6.07 2.52
C ALA A 50 3.33 6.44 1.11
N TRP A 51 3.93 5.49 0.39
CA TRP A 51 4.34 5.67 -0.99
C TRP A 51 3.15 5.95 -1.92
N ILE A 52 2.05 5.21 -1.80
CA ILE A 52 0.82 5.45 -2.58
C ILE A 52 0.25 6.84 -2.29
N SER A 53 0.15 7.21 -1.01
CA SER A 53 -0.38 8.52 -0.59
C SER A 53 0.48 9.67 -1.15
N GLY A 54 1.80 9.58 -1.03
CA GLY A 54 2.71 10.60 -1.55
C GLY A 54 2.68 10.71 -3.08
N LEU A 55 2.65 9.57 -3.78
CA LEU A 55 2.56 9.56 -5.25
C LEU A 55 1.24 10.16 -5.74
N LYS A 56 0.11 9.86 -5.09
CA LYS A 56 -1.18 10.50 -5.41
C LYS A 56 -1.10 12.00 -5.27
N LYS A 57 -0.58 12.51 -4.14
CA LYS A 57 -0.37 13.95 -3.91
C LYS A 57 0.46 14.59 -5.02
N TYR A 58 1.51 13.91 -5.48
CA TYR A 58 2.32 14.38 -6.60
C TYR A 58 1.49 14.50 -7.88
N LEU A 59 0.73 13.45 -8.22
CA LEU A 59 -0.06 13.36 -9.46
C LEU A 59 -1.22 14.36 -9.52
N VAL A 60 -1.87 14.65 -8.40
CA VAL A 60 -2.95 15.66 -8.32
C VAL A 60 -2.42 17.10 -8.21
N GLY A 61 -1.10 17.28 -8.12
CA GLY A 61 -0.45 18.59 -8.10
C GLY A 61 -0.23 19.19 -6.70
N ASN A 62 -0.48 18.44 -5.62
CA ASN A 62 -0.27 18.87 -4.23
C ASN A 62 1.21 18.74 -3.81
N ILE A 63 2.13 19.16 -4.68
CA ILE A 63 3.58 18.99 -4.51
C ILE A 63 4.12 19.75 -3.29
N GLN A 64 3.43 20.82 -2.85
CA GLN A 64 3.81 21.61 -1.68
C GLN A 64 3.73 20.83 -0.36
N GLU A 65 2.97 19.74 -0.32
CA GLU A 65 2.84 18.86 0.86
C GLU A 65 3.91 17.77 0.91
N LEU A 66 4.78 17.69 -0.09
CA LEU A 66 5.81 16.65 -0.22
C LEU A 66 7.19 17.21 0.13
N ALA A 67 8.05 16.35 0.67
CA ALA A 67 9.47 16.67 0.75
C ALA A 67 10.07 16.73 -0.66
N GLN A 68 11.13 17.52 -0.82
CA GLN A 68 11.82 17.67 -2.11
C GLN A 68 12.32 16.32 -2.67
N GLU A 69 12.81 15.44 -1.79
CA GLU A 69 13.28 14.11 -2.16
C GLU A 69 12.14 13.21 -2.65
N GLU A 70 10.98 13.25 -1.98
CA GLU A 70 9.78 12.52 -2.37
C GLU A 70 9.31 12.97 -3.76
N ALA A 71 9.11 14.28 -3.95
CA ALA A 71 8.71 14.83 -5.23
C ALA A 71 9.69 14.47 -6.37
N SER A 72 11.00 14.48 -6.08
CA SER A 72 12.03 14.04 -7.03
C SER A 72 11.85 12.56 -7.40
N SER A 73 11.70 11.68 -6.40
CA SER A 73 11.52 10.24 -6.63
C SER A 73 10.24 9.93 -7.43
N TYR A 74 9.13 10.61 -7.14
CA TYR A 74 7.86 10.41 -7.84
C TYR A 74 7.92 10.91 -9.28
N SER A 75 8.65 12.00 -9.56
CA SER A 75 8.79 12.53 -10.92
C SER A 75 9.36 11.51 -11.91
N ALA A 76 10.19 10.56 -11.45
CA ALA A 76 10.79 9.53 -12.29
C ALA A 76 9.79 8.46 -12.75
N ILE A 77 8.69 8.26 -12.01
CA ILE A 77 7.71 7.18 -12.24
C ILE A 77 6.31 7.69 -12.54
N ALA A 78 6.03 8.97 -12.34
CA ALA A 78 4.69 9.56 -12.44
C ALA A 78 4.01 9.28 -13.79
N MET A 79 4.78 9.18 -14.88
CA MET A 79 4.23 8.89 -16.22
C MET A 79 3.64 7.48 -16.37
N ASP A 80 3.89 6.58 -15.42
CA ASP A 80 3.41 5.21 -15.42
C ASP A 80 2.21 5.02 -14.48
N TYR A 81 1.72 6.10 -13.86
CA TYR A 81 0.60 6.05 -12.93
C TYR A 81 -0.41 7.17 -13.20
N GLU A 82 -1.67 6.89 -12.89
CA GLU A 82 -2.77 7.85 -12.98
C GLU A 82 -3.64 7.76 -11.72
N VAL A 83 -4.27 8.87 -11.34
CA VAL A 83 -5.25 8.93 -10.25
C VAL A 83 -6.60 9.31 -10.83
N ASP A 84 -7.65 8.54 -10.51
CA ASP A 84 -9.01 8.84 -10.95
C ASP A 84 -9.74 9.84 -10.03
N LEU A 85 -11.02 10.11 -10.33
CA LEU A 85 -11.85 11.01 -9.53
C LEU A 85 -12.20 10.45 -8.13
N ASN A 86 -11.99 9.16 -7.89
CA ASN A 86 -12.22 8.49 -6.60
C ASN A 86 -10.94 8.41 -5.76
N ASP A 87 -9.89 9.13 -6.16
CA ASP A 87 -8.56 9.05 -5.55
C ASP A 87 -7.97 7.63 -5.62
N LEU A 88 -8.29 6.82 -6.64
CA LEU A 88 -7.67 5.51 -6.83
C LEU A 88 -6.46 5.62 -7.77
N LEU A 89 -5.32 5.07 -7.32
CA LEU A 89 -4.08 5.05 -8.08
C LEU A 89 -4.03 3.80 -8.98
N PHE A 90 -3.79 4.00 -10.27
CA PHE A 90 -3.67 2.94 -11.26
C PHE A 90 -2.29 2.92 -11.89
N TYR A 91 -1.76 1.73 -12.16
CA TYR A 91 -0.59 1.56 -13.00
C TYR A 91 -0.99 1.52 -14.48
N CYS A 92 -0.37 2.39 -15.28
CA CYS A 92 -0.57 2.53 -16.71
C CYS A 92 0.67 2.03 -17.46
N PRO A 93 0.68 0.77 -17.96
CA PRO A 93 1.81 0.23 -18.70
C PRO A 93 2.16 1.13 -19.90
N PRO A 94 3.45 1.36 -20.20
CA PRO A 94 3.89 2.23 -21.30
C PRO A 94 3.30 1.87 -22.68
N THR A 95 2.84 0.64 -22.85
CA THR A 95 2.24 0.11 -24.09
C THR A 95 0.77 0.48 -24.29
N LYS A 96 0.08 1.01 -23.27
CA LYS A 96 -1.33 1.45 -23.38
C LYS A 96 -1.49 2.92 -23.79
N LYS A 97 -0.38 3.64 -24.09
CA LYS A 97 -0.40 5.04 -24.53
C LYS A 97 -0.79 5.23 -26.01
N LYS A 98 -1.48 4.26 -26.62
CA LYS A 98 -2.10 4.39 -27.94
C LYS A 98 -3.60 4.18 -27.82
N GLU A 99 -4.34 5.28 -27.81
CA GLU A 99 -5.57 5.56 -28.57
C GLU A 99 -6.40 6.62 -27.83
N GLY A 100 -6.62 7.77 -28.50
CA GLY A 100 -7.52 8.84 -28.07
C GLY A 100 -6.91 10.23 -28.16
#